data_AF-A0A7C5TTN6-F1
#
_entry.id   AF-A0A7C5TTN6-F1
#
_cell.length_a   1.000
_cell.length_b   1.000
_cell.length_c   1.000
_cell.angle_alpha   90.00
_cell.angle_beta   90.00
_cell.angle_gamma   90.00
#
_symmetry.space_group_name_H-M   'P 1'
#
loop_
_entity.id
_entity.type
_entity.pdbx_description
1 polymer ?
#
loop_
_entity_poly.entity_id
_entity_poly.type
_entity_poly.pdbx_seq_one_letter_code
_entity_poly.pdbx_strand_id
1 'polypeptide(L)' 'MENETSATSLFTEATFDEFDLRPEIRRAIDELGFTRLTRVQKEVLPLTLAGRDVAVQAQTGTGKTA' A
#
# COMPACT_ATOMS: atom_id res chain seq x y z
N MET A 1 -3.34 -26.76 22.55
CA MET A 1 -3.17 -27.51 21.30
C MET A 1 -2.98 -26.50 20.20
N GLU A 2 -1.81 -26.54 19.58
CA GLU A 2 -1.29 -25.58 18.63
C GLU A 2 -2.12 -25.50 17.35
N ASN A 3 -2.15 -24.31 16.73
CA ASN A 3 -1.96 -24.25 15.29
C ASN A 3 -1.25 -22.95 14.92
N GLU A 4 0.05 -23.08 14.72
CA GLU A 4 0.91 -22.08 14.10
C GLU A 4 0.53 -21.85 12.62
N THR A 5 0.73 -20.62 12.17
CA THR A 5 0.75 -20.18 10.76
C THR A 5 -0.59 -19.97 10.03
N SER A 6 -0.97 -18.70 9.88
CA SER A 6 -1.54 -18.23 8.61
C SER A 6 -1.01 -16.83 8.33
N ALA A 7 -0.32 -16.68 7.20
CA ALA A 7 0.53 -15.56 6.83
C ALA A 7 -0.03 -14.17 7.22
N THR A 8 0.81 -13.32 7.80
CA THR A 8 0.54 -11.90 8.02
C THR A 8 -0.01 -11.27 6.75
N SER A 9 -1.34 -11.02 6.68
CA SER A 9 -1.96 -10.40 5.51
C SER A 9 -1.23 -9.10 5.17
N LEU A 10 -0.59 -9.05 4.00
CA LEU A 10 0.14 -7.89 3.50
C LEU A 10 -0.80 -6.71 3.25
N PHE A 11 -2.05 -7.00 2.91
CA PHE A 11 -3.11 -6.04 2.64
C PHE A 11 -3.90 -5.69 3.90
N THR A 12 -4.33 -4.44 3.96
CA THR A 12 -5.21 -3.86 4.98
C THR A 12 -6.65 -3.77 4.47
N GLU A 13 -7.58 -3.29 5.29
CA GLU A 13 -8.95 -2.96 4.86
C GLU A 13 -9.06 -1.57 4.22
N ALA A 14 -8.00 -0.76 4.29
CA ALA A 14 -7.94 0.57 3.71
C ALA A 14 -7.83 0.51 2.17
N THR A 15 -8.52 1.42 1.49
CA THR A 15 -8.52 1.52 0.02
C THR A 15 -7.82 2.79 -0.43
N PHE A 16 -7.49 2.86 -1.72
CA PHE A 16 -6.92 4.06 -2.33
C PHE A 16 -7.93 5.23 -2.39
N ASP A 17 -9.21 5.01 -2.06
CA ASP A 17 -10.26 6.05 -2.03
C ASP A 17 -10.12 7.01 -0.85
N GLU A 18 -9.37 6.62 0.18
CA GLU A 18 -9.07 7.47 1.33
C GLU A 18 -8.07 8.59 1.00
N PHE A 19 -7.51 8.59 -0.22
CA PHE A 19 -6.48 9.51 -0.67
C PHE A 19 -6.94 10.32 -1.89
N ASP A 20 -6.58 11.60 -1.91
CA ASP A 20 -6.77 12.50 -3.05
C ASP A 20 -5.70 12.22 -4.13
N LEU A 21 -5.82 11.06 -4.77
CA LEU A 21 -4.94 10.63 -5.84
C LEU A 21 -5.36 11.29 -7.15
N ARG A 22 -4.37 11.73 -7.91
CA ARG A 22 -4.60 12.19 -9.28
C ARG A 22 -5.29 11.10 -10.12
N PRO A 23 -6.22 11.45 -11.03
CA PRO A 23 -7.00 10.47 -11.81
C PRO A 23 -6.14 9.46 -12.59
N GLU A 24 -4.96 9.87 -13.05
CA GLU A 24 -4.06 9.00 -13.81
C GLU A 24 -3.46 7.88 -12.93
N ILE A 25 -3.15 8.19 -11.66
CA ILE A 25 -2.64 7.20 -10.69
C ILE A 25 -3.74 6.24 -10.27
N ARG A 26 -4.95 6.76 -10.02
CA ARG A 26 -6.13 5.94 -9.71
C ARG A 26 -6.41 4.93 -10.82
N ARG A 27 -6.41 5.39 -12.07
CA ARG A 27 -6.61 4.52 -13.22
C ARG A 27 -5.55 3.42 -13.31
N ALA A 28 -4.28 3.74 -13.05
CA ALA A 28 -3.21 2.73 -13.05
C ALA A 28 -3.41 1.68 -11.94
N ILE A 29 -3.80 2.11 -10.74
CA ILE A 29 -4.13 1.22 -9.61
C ILE A 29 -5.28 0.26 -9.99
N ASP A 30 -6.34 0.79 -10.61
CA ASP A 30 -7.50 0.03 -11.07
C ASP A 30 -7.12 -0.96 -12.19
N GLU A 31 -6.31 -0.53 -13.17
CA GLU A 31 -5.80 -1.38 -14.27
C GLU A 31 -4.93 -2.53 -13.76
N LEU A 32 -4.19 -2.31 -12.66
CA LEU A 32 -3.40 -3.33 -11.97
C LEU A 32 -4.24 -4.23 -11.05
N GLY A 33 -5.52 -3.91 -10.83
CA GLY A 33 -6.44 -4.68 -9.98
C GLY A 33 -6.19 -4.52 -8.48
N PHE A 34 -5.49 -3.46 -8.05
CA PHE A 34 -5.22 -3.20 -6.64
C PHE A 34 -6.44 -2.54 -5.98
N THR A 35 -7.09 -3.26 -5.08
CA THR A 35 -8.28 -2.76 -4.36
C THR A 35 -7.99 -2.30 -2.93
N ARG A 36 -6.88 -2.77 -2.35
CA ARG A 36 -6.52 -2.55 -0.94
C ARG A 36 -5.07 -2.15 -0.81
N LEU A 37 -4.81 -1.30 0.17
CA LEU A 37 -3.46 -0.88 0.52
C LEU A 37 -2.72 -1.99 1.23
N THR A 38 -1.43 -2.13 0.93
CA THR A 38 -0.54 -2.87 1.82
C THR A 38 -0.32 -2.10 3.13
N ARG A 39 0.09 -2.80 4.20
CA ARG A 39 0.40 -2.17 5.50
C ARG A 39 1.40 -1.03 5.36
N VAL A 40 2.45 -1.25 4.56
CA VAL A 40 3.47 -0.24 4.28
C VAL A 40 2.88 0.95 3.51
N GLN A 41 2.08 0.70 2.46
CA GLN A 41 1.46 1.79 1.70
C GLN A 41 0.51 2.64 2.55
N LYS A 42 -0.26 2.02 3.46
CA LYS A 42 -1.15 2.76 4.38
C LYS A 42 -0.38 3.77 5.25
N GLU A 43 0.82 3.40 5.71
CA GLU A 43 1.67 4.29 6.52
C GLU A 43 2.40 5.34 5.69
N VAL A 44 2.76 5.02 4.45
CA VAL A 44 3.65 5.83 3.61
C VAL A 44 2.89 6.81 2.71
N LEU A 45 1.76 6.42 2.13
CA LEU A 45 0.99 7.25 1.21
C LEU A 45 0.60 8.63 1.76
N PRO A 46 0.13 8.78 3.01
CA PRO A 46 -0.16 10.10 3.56
C PRO A 46 1.08 11.01 3.59
N LEU A 47 2.26 10.43 3.85
CA LEU A 47 3.52 11.17 3.96
C LEU A 47 4.05 11.59 2.58
N THR A 48 3.99 10.69 1.58
CA THR A 48 4.45 10.97 0.22
C THR A 48 3.53 11.94 -0.51
N LEU A 49 2.21 11.82 -0.33
CA LEU A 49 1.23 12.73 -0.92
C LEU A 49 1.31 14.15 -0.32
N ALA A 50 1.79 14.28 0.91
CA ALA A 50 2.08 15.58 1.54
C ALA A 50 3.37 16.25 0.99
N GLY A 51 4.01 15.68 -0.04
CA GLY A 51 5.22 16.22 -0.64
C GLY A 51 6.46 16.10 0.26
N ARG A 52 6.43 15.18 1.24
CA ARG A 52 7.58 14.91 2.11
C ARG A 52 8.38 13.74 1.56
N ASP A 53 9.70 13.86 1.61
CA ASP A 53 10.60 12.75 1.33
C ASP A 53 10.44 11.67 2.41
N VAL A 54 10.20 10.42 2.00
CA VAL A 54 10.02 9.29 2.91
C VAL A 54 11.09 8.24 2.66
N ALA A 55 11.90 7.96 3.68
CA ALA A 55 12.81 6.81 3.69
C ALA A 55 12.10 5.60 4.34
N VAL A 56 11.72 4.61 3.53
CA VAL A 56 11.02 3.40 4.00
C VAL A 56 11.95 2.20 3.92
N GLN A 57 12.33 1.65 5.07
CA GLN A 57 12.92 0.30 5.13
C GLN A 57 11.79 -0.74 5.10
N ALA A 58 11.40 -1.16 3.89
CA ALA A 58 10.60 -2.36 3.71
C ALA A 58 11.48 -3.47 3.13
N GLN A 59 11.40 -4.69 3.65
CA GLN A 59 12.09 -5.86 3.10
C GLN A 59 11.74 -6.03 1.61
N THR A 60 12.73 -6.30 0.76
CA THR A 60 12.57 -6.44 -0.70
C THR A 60 11.52 -7.51 -1.04
N GLY A 61 10.60 -7.19 -1.97
CA GLY A 61 9.47 -8.05 -2.36
C GLY A 61 8.05 -7.51 -2.04
N THR A 62 7.92 -6.25 -1.59
CA THR A 62 6.65 -5.66 -1.09
C THR A 62 6.12 -4.45 -1.89
N GLY A 63 6.49 -4.31 -3.17
CA GLY A 63 5.91 -3.26 -4.03
C GLY A 63 6.54 -1.86 -3.92
N LYS A 64 7.88 -1.78 -3.83
CA LYS A 64 8.64 -0.52 -3.86
C LYS A 64 8.72 0.16 -5.24
N THR A 65 8.05 -0.40 -6.26
CA THR A 65 8.20 0.06 -7.65
C THR A 65 6.95 -0.27 -8.46
N ALA A 66 5.92 0.55 -8.31
CA ALA A 66 4.87 0.83 -9.29
C ALA A 66 4.26 2.19 -8.95
#